data_AF-A0A1F4DX67-F1
#
_entry.id   AF-A0A1F4DX67-F1
#
_cell.length_a   1.000
_cell.length_b   1.000
_cell.length_c   1.000
_cell.angle_alpha   90.00
_cell.angle_beta   90.00
_cell.angle_gamma   90.00
#
_symmetry.space_group_name_H-M   'P 1'
#
loop_
_entity.id
_entity.type
_entity.pdbx_description
1 polymer ?
#
loop_
_entity_poly.entity_id
_entity_poly.type
_entity_poly.pdbx_seq_one_letter_code
_entity_poly.pdbx_strand_id
1 'polypeptide(L)'
;MDEKTRQRIWLGVVVALGLVVAVQYLNTRDLRSEVARLRISPEELQLRIDQRAQKVVADAVRERRQDMIAAGQWLHAFYQSEEGLKRKEGLWIDGHPDFEGIGAWVFDVYLRARLTGADDGAARQKVMDAIRQTEEWRRKHPGSR
;
A
#
# COMPACT_ATOMS: atom_id res chain seq x y z
N MET A 1 42.53 -48.64 -46.51
CA MET A 1 41.31 -48.65 -45.69
C MET A 1 40.12 -48.81 -46.62
N ASP A 2 39.39 -49.91 -46.49
CA ASP A 2 38.27 -50.26 -47.38
C ASP A 2 37.11 -49.25 -47.27
N GLU A 3 36.39 -49.03 -48.37
CA GLU A 3 35.29 -48.08 -48.48
C GLU A 3 34.14 -48.43 -47.53
N LYS A 4 33.89 -49.73 -47.35
CA LYS A 4 32.93 -50.26 -46.38
C LYS A 4 33.30 -49.89 -44.94
N THR A 5 34.59 -49.84 -44.61
CA THR A 5 35.08 -49.44 -43.29
C THR A 5 34.90 -47.93 -43.08
N ARG A 6 35.13 -47.11 -44.12
CA ARG A 6 34.84 -45.65 -44.08
C ARG A 6 33.36 -45.37 -43.86
N GLN A 7 32.47 -46.08 -44.56
CA GLN A 7 31.03 -45.91 -44.41
C GLN A 7 30.53 -46.27 -43.00
N ARG A 8 31.06 -47.34 -42.39
CA ARG A 8 30.68 -47.73 -41.02
C ARG A 8 31.14 -46.71 -39.98
N ILE A 9 32.34 -46.13 -40.15
CA ILE A 9 32.85 -45.07 -39.28
C ILE A 9 31.97 -43.82 -39.39
N TRP A 10 31.66 -43.39 -40.62
CA TRP A 10 30.78 -42.22 -40.85
C TRP A 10 29.38 -42.42 -40.29
N LEU A 11 28.78 -43.59 -40.47
CA LEU A 11 27.47 -43.92 -39.90
C LEU A 11 27.50 -43.84 -38.37
N GLY A 12 28.55 -44.38 -37.73
CA GLY A 12 28.73 -44.30 -36.28
C GLY A 12 28.84 -42.86 -35.78
N VAL A 13 29.56 -42.00 -36.50
CA VAL A 13 29.69 -40.57 -36.17
C VAL A 13 28.35 -39.85 -36.28
N VAL A 14 27.57 -40.09 -37.34
CA VAL A 14 26.26 -39.47 -37.54
C VAL A 14 25.28 -39.89 -36.43
N VAL A 15 25.27 -41.17 -36.06
CA VAL A 15 24.42 -41.67 -34.97
C VAL A 15 24.83 -41.04 -33.64
N ALA A 16 26.13 -40.99 -33.35
CA ALA A 16 26.64 -40.36 -32.12
C ALA A 16 26.25 -38.87 -32.04
N LEU A 17 26.38 -38.13 -33.15
CA LEU A 17 25.96 -36.73 -33.23
C LEU A 17 24.45 -36.57 -33.02
N GLY A 18 23.65 -37.44 -33.65
CA GLY A 18 22.19 -37.45 -33.47
C GLY A 18 21.79 -37.68 -32.02
N LEU A 19 22.46 -38.59 -31.32
CA LEU A 19 22.23 -38.87 -29.90
C LEU A 19 22.62 -37.68 -29.02
N VAL A 20 23.76 -37.04 -29.28
CA VAL A 20 24.18 -35.83 -28.53
C VAL A 20 23.17 -34.71 -28.68
N VAL A 21 22.70 -34.44 -29.91
CA VAL A 21 21.68 -33.42 -30.18
C VAL A 21 20.37 -33.76 -29.49
N ALA A 22 19.94 -35.04 -29.52
CA ALA A 22 18.73 -35.48 -28.85
C ALA A 22 18.81 -35.30 -27.32
N VAL A 23 19.94 -35.66 -26.71
CA VAL A 23 20.17 -35.45 -25.27
C VAL A 23 20.18 -33.96 -24.92
N GLN A 24 20.85 -33.12 -25.71
CA GLN A 24 20.85 -31.68 -25.52
C GLN A 24 19.44 -31.07 -25.64
N TYR A 25 18.65 -31.54 -26.60
CA TYR A 25 17.27 -31.09 -26.80
C TYR A 25 16.36 -31.48 -25.63
N LEU A 26 16.45 -32.73 -25.15
CA LEU A 26 15.66 -33.18 -24.00
C LEU A 26 16.05 -32.41 -22.73
N ASN A 27 17.35 -32.23 -22.49
CA ASN A 27 17.85 -31.54 -21.30
C ASN A 27 17.45 -30.05 -21.29
N THR A 28 17.54 -29.37 -22.45
CA THR A 28 17.09 -27.96 -22.56
C THR A 28 15.58 -27.80 -22.44
N ARG A 29 14.79 -28.77 -22.93
CA ARG A 29 13.34 -28.77 -22.75
C ARG A 29 12.96 -28.91 -21.29
N ASP A 30 13.62 -29.82 -20.57
CA ASP A 30 13.33 -30.07 -19.16
C ASP A 30 13.68 -28.85 -18.29
N LEU A 31 14.89 -28.30 -18.48
CA LEU A 31 15.33 -27.05 -17.84
C LEU A 31 14.37 -25.87 -18.10
N ARG A 32 13.89 -25.69 -19.34
CA ARG A 32 12.90 -24.65 -19.65
C ARG A 32 11.59 -24.86 -18.90
N SER A 33 11.17 -26.10 -18.70
CA SER A 33 9.96 -26.44 -17.96
C SER A 33 10.10 -26.21 -16.44
N GLU A 34 11.29 -26.43 -15.89
CA GLU A 34 11.59 -26.15 -14.48
C GLU A 34 11.70 -24.63 -14.23
N VAL A 35 12.38 -23.90 -15.11
CA VAL A 35 12.45 -22.43 -15.02
C VAL A 35 11.07 -21.80 -15.15
N ALA A 36 10.20 -22.30 -16.03
CA ALA A 36 8.82 -21.81 -16.13
C ALA A 36 8.00 -22.07 -14.86
N ARG A 37 8.30 -23.14 -14.12
CA ARG A 37 7.63 -23.48 -12.84
C ARG A 37 8.16 -22.67 -11.65
N LEU A 38 9.44 -22.30 -11.67
CA LEU A 38 10.08 -21.53 -10.60
C LEU A 38 9.94 -20.01 -10.78
N ARG A 39 9.68 -19.55 -12.00
CA ARG A 39 9.49 -18.14 -12.31
C ARG A 39 8.07 -17.74 -11.92
N ILE A 40 7.87 -17.42 -10.64
CA ILE A 40 6.68 -16.71 -10.17
C ILE A 40 6.46 -15.54 -11.13
N SER A 41 5.27 -15.48 -11.74
CA SER A 41 4.96 -14.39 -12.66
C SER A 41 5.09 -13.07 -11.90
N PRO A 42 5.68 -12.01 -12.48
CA PRO A 42 5.68 -10.69 -11.87
C PRO A 42 4.29 -10.27 -11.37
N GLU A 43 3.23 -10.69 -12.08
CA GLU A 43 1.83 -10.44 -11.71
C GLU A 43 1.40 -11.15 -10.42
N GLU A 44 1.81 -12.41 -10.21
CA GLU A 44 1.50 -13.15 -8.99
C GLU A 44 2.25 -12.59 -7.78
N LEU A 45 3.48 -12.13 -7.99
CA LEU A 45 4.25 -11.45 -6.96
C LEU A 45 3.60 -10.11 -6.60
N GLN A 46 3.21 -9.32 -7.60
CA GLN A 46 2.51 -8.05 -7.41
C GLN A 46 1.22 -8.25 -6.60
N LEU A 47 0.39 -9.22 -7.00
CA LEU A 47 -0.85 -9.55 -6.31
C LEU A 47 -0.61 -9.92 -4.84
N ARG A 48 0.42 -10.73 -4.55
CA ARG A 48 0.78 -11.11 -3.18
C ARG A 48 1.27 -9.93 -2.36
N ILE A 49 2.05 -9.02 -2.98
CA ILE A 49 2.50 -7.78 -2.34
C ILE A 49 1.29 -6.91 -2.01
N ASP A 50 0.37 -6.71 -2.95
CA ASP A 50 -0.83 -5.89 -2.76
C ASP A 50 -1.73 -6.47 -1.67
N GLN A 51 -1.98 -7.78 -1.69
CA GLN A 51 -2.75 -8.48 -0.64
C GLN A 51 -2.11 -8.33 0.75
N ARG A 52 -0.78 -8.46 0.84
CA ARG A 52 -0.06 -8.27 2.11
C ARG A 52 -0.10 -6.82 2.56
N ALA A 53 0.10 -5.87 1.65
CA ALA A 53 0.04 -4.45 1.93
C ALA A 53 -1.35 -4.05 2.47
N GLN A 54 -2.42 -4.51 1.81
CA GLN A 54 -3.80 -4.29 2.27
C GLN A 54 -4.03 -4.84 3.68
N LYS A 55 -3.55 -6.05 3.98
CA LYS A 55 -3.67 -6.64 5.32
C LYS A 55 -2.93 -5.82 6.37
N VAL A 56 -1.68 -5.45 6.10
CA VAL A 56 -0.86 -4.63 7.02
C VAL A 56 -1.52 -3.27 7.28
N VAL A 57 -2.06 -2.62 6.24
CA VAL A 57 -2.80 -1.36 6.39
C VAL A 57 -4.05 -1.55 7.23
N ALA A 58 -4.84 -2.61 6.98
CA ALA A 58 -6.05 -2.89 7.74
C ALA A 58 -5.75 -3.17 9.23
N ASP A 59 -4.70 -3.93 9.53
CA ASP A 59 -4.27 -4.23 10.89
C ASP A 59 -3.77 -2.94 11.59
N ALA A 60 -2.95 -2.14 10.90
CA ALA A 60 -2.46 -0.85 11.42
C ALA A 60 -3.59 0.15 11.72
N VAL A 61 -4.64 0.18 10.89
CA VAL A 61 -5.82 1.02 11.16
C VAL A 61 -6.62 0.47 12.34
N ARG A 62 -6.81 -0.86 12.42
CA ARG A 62 -7.55 -1.51 13.51
C ARG A 62 -6.91 -1.25 14.87
N GLU A 63 -5.58 -1.37 14.97
CA GLU A 63 -4.83 -1.10 16.20
C GLU A 63 -4.93 0.36 16.65
N ARG A 64 -5.22 1.28 15.73
CA ARG A 64 -5.37 2.72 15.98
C ARG A 64 -6.79 3.17 16.32
N ARG A 65 -7.73 2.24 16.54
CA ARG A 65 -9.10 2.59 16.93
C ARG A 65 -9.16 3.53 18.14
N GLN A 66 -8.30 3.30 19.14
CA GLN A 66 -8.26 4.15 20.35
C GLN A 66 -7.73 5.56 20.02
N ASP A 67 -6.69 5.68 19.20
CA ASP A 67 -6.18 6.97 18.72
C ASP A 67 -7.29 7.77 18.03
N MET A 68 -8.10 7.12 17.19
CA MET A 68 -9.19 7.78 16.47
C MET A 68 -10.32 8.26 17.38
N ILE A 69 -10.68 7.46 18.39
CA ILE A 69 -11.67 7.87 19.39
C ILE A 69 -11.15 9.08 20.17
N ALA A 70 -9.90 9.04 20.61
CA ALA A 70 -9.26 10.15 21.32
C ALA A 70 -9.17 11.41 20.44
N ALA A 71 -8.84 11.25 19.15
CA ALA A 71 -8.80 12.35 18.19
C ALA A 71 -10.19 12.97 17.98
N GLY A 72 -11.26 12.16 17.88
CA GLY A 72 -12.63 12.68 17.78
C GLY A 72 -13.07 13.44 19.03
N GLN A 73 -12.75 12.94 20.22
CA GLN A 73 -13.02 13.64 21.49
C GLN A 73 -12.25 14.96 21.59
N TRP A 74 -10.97 14.95 21.22
CA TRP A 74 -10.16 16.16 21.17
C TRP A 74 -10.71 17.16 20.16
N LEU A 75 -11.10 16.72 18.96
CA LEU A 75 -11.65 17.60 17.92
C LEU A 75 -12.98 18.23 18.37
N HIS A 76 -13.83 17.47 19.06
CA HIS A 76 -15.05 18.00 19.68
C HIS A 76 -14.72 19.15 20.65
N ALA A 77 -13.77 18.93 21.57
CA ALA A 77 -13.35 19.95 22.53
C ALA A 77 -12.67 21.15 21.84
N PHE A 78 -11.87 20.91 20.79
CA PHE A 78 -11.25 21.97 20.01
C PHE A 78 -12.30 22.84 19.32
N TYR A 79 -13.32 22.24 18.71
CA TYR A 79 -14.42 23.01 18.08
C TYR A 79 -15.15 23.91 19.08
N GLN A 80 -15.23 23.53 20.35
CA GLN A 80 -15.84 24.33 21.42
C GLN A 80 -14.94 25.46 21.93
N SER A 81 -13.63 25.37 21.70
CA SER A 81 -12.67 26.31 22.28
C SER A 81 -12.65 27.66 21.55
N GLU A 82 -12.08 28.66 22.22
CA GLU A 82 -11.79 29.98 21.66
C GLU A 82 -10.77 29.95 20.53
N GLU A 83 -9.99 28.88 20.42
CA GLU A 83 -8.97 28.69 19.38
C GLU A 83 -9.52 27.95 18.15
N GLY A 84 -10.54 27.11 18.33
CA GLY A 84 -11.15 26.31 17.27
C GLY A 84 -12.28 27.03 16.55
N LEU A 85 -13.49 26.48 16.53
CA LEU A 85 -14.61 27.03 15.76
C LEU A 85 -15.64 27.78 16.61
N LYS A 86 -15.42 27.86 17.93
CA LYS A 86 -16.34 28.49 18.90
C LYS A 86 -17.77 27.96 18.78
N ARG A 87 -17.92 26.67 18.47
CA ARG A 87 -19.21 25.99 18.35
C ARG A 87 -19.59 25.47 19.73
N LYS A 88 -20.69 25.97 20.30
CA LYS A 88 -21.15 25.56 21.65
C LYS A 88 -21.28 24.03 21.79
N GLU A 89 -21.82 23.37 20.78
CA GLU A 89 -22.07 21.92 20.75
C GLU A 89 -20.93 21.12 20.09
N GLY A 90 -19.80 21.77 19.76
CA GLY A 90 -18.62 21.12 19.17
C GLY A 90 -18.91 20.46 17.81
N LEU A 91 -18.66 19.15 17.74
CA LEU A 91 -18.94 18.30 16.58
C LEU A 91 -20.42 17.90 16.43
N TRP A 92 -21.35 18.58 17.12
CA TRP A 92 -22.78 18.39 16.93
C TRP A 92 -23.38 19.63 16.30
N ILE A 93 -24.03 19.48 15.13
CA ILE A 93 -24.60 20.58 14.35
C ILE A 93 -25.98 20.16 13.86
N ASP A 94 -26.95 21.08 13.92
CA ASP A 94 -28.31 20.88 13.40
C ASP A 94 -29.00 19.56 13.84
N GLY A 95 -28.73 19.13 15.08
CA GLY A 95 -29.36 17.94 15.67
C GLY A 95 -28.68 16.61 15.31
N HIS A 96 -27.52 16.62 14.66
CA HIS A 96 -26.76 15.41 14.33
C HIS A 96 -25.24 15.60 14.48
N PRO A 97 -24.43 14.52 14.47
CA PRO A 97 -22.99 14.64 14.40
C PRO A 97 -22.53 15.32 13.10
N ASP A 98 -21.51 16.16 13.19
CA ASP A 98 -20.78 16.73 12.07
C ASP A 98 -19.91 15.65 11.41
N PHE A 99 -20.56 14.76 10.64
CA PHE A 99 -19.90 13.67 9.94
C PHE A 99 -18.88 14.17 8.92
N GLU A 100 -19.12 15.33 8.31
CA GLU A 100 -18.22 15.95 7.35
C GLU A 100 -16.93 16.41 8.03
N GLY A 101 -17.03 17.14 9.15
CA GLY A 101 -15.88 17.54 9.95
C GLY A 101 -15.11 16.35 10.51
N ILE A 102 -15.81 15.30 10.97
CA ILE A 102 -15.16 14.07 11.43
C ILE A 102 -14.38 13.41 10.27
N GLY A 103 -14.99 13.27 9.10
CA GLY A 103 -14.36 12.72 7.90
C GLY A 103 -13.10 13.50 7.52
N ALA A 104 -13.25 14.80 7.30
CA ALA A 104 -12.17 15.67 6.84
C ALA A 104 -11.00 15.74 7.81
N TRP A 105 -11.25 15.84 9.11
CA TRP A 105 -10.17 16.11 10.07
C TRP A 105 -9.63 14.87 10.74
N VAL A 106 -10.49 13.93 11.14
CA VAL A 106 -10.05 12.71 11.83
C VAL A 106 -9.49 11.69 10.84
N PHE A 107 -10.16 11.48 9.70
CA PHE A 107 -9.73 10.47 8.74
C PHE A 107 -8.72 11.01 7.71
N ASP A 108 -9.02 12.13 7.07
CA ASP A 108 -8.18 12.59 5.96
C ASP A 108 -6.87 13.26 6.42
N VAL A 109 -6.90 13.97 7.55
CA VAL A 109 -5.72 14.67 8.07
C VAL A 109 -5.05 13.91 9.21
N TYR A 110 -5.76 13.67 10.33
CA TYR A 110 -5.16 13.06 11.52
C TYR A 110 -4.70 11.62 11.26
N LEU A 111 -5.59 10.72 10.84
CA LEU A 111 -5.26 9.32 10.61
C LEU A 111 -4.16 9.18 9.55
N ARG A 112 -4.26 9.94 8.44
CA ARG A 112 -3.20 9.98 7.43
C ARG A 112 -1.84 10.37 8.04
N ALA A 113 -1.79 11.42 8.86
CA ALA A 113 -0.56 11.83 9.53
C ALA A 113 -0.01 10.71 10.44
N ARG A 114 -0.87 10.05 11.21
CA ARG A 114 -0.50 8.92 12.09
C ARG A 114 0.03 7.72 11.30
N LEU A 115 -0.58 7.39 10.16
CA LEU A 115 -0.14 6.32 9.26
C LEU A 115 1.21 6.64 8.60
N THR A 116 1.51 7.91 8.37
CA THR A 116 2.83 8.37 7.87
C THR A 116 3.89 8.53 8.96
N GLY A 117 3.59 8.15 10.20
CA GLY A 117 4.56 8.11 11.31
C GLY A 117 4.60 9.37 12.20
N ALA A 118 3.69 10.34 12.01
CA ALA A 118 3.58 11.46 12.95
C ALA A 118 3.10 10.99 14.32
N ASP A 119 3.62 11.57 15.41
CA ASP A 119 3.04 11.39 16.74
C ASP A 119 1.65 12.06 16.86
N ASP A 120 0.98 11.84 17.99
CA ASP A 120 -0.38 12.37 18.22
C ASP A 120 -0.41 13.91 18.21
N GLY A 121 0.55 14.57 18.86
CA GLY A 121 0.61 16.03 18.92
C GLY A 121 0.85 16.65 17.55
N ALA A 122 1.78 16.11 16.78
CA ALA A 122 2.07 16.54 15.42
C ALA A 122 0.87 16.32 14.48
N ALA A 123 0.14 15.21 14.63
CA ALA A 123 -1.08 14.96 13.87
C ALA A 123 -2.20 15.95 14.21
N ARG A 124 -2.41 16.25 15.50
CA ARG A 124 -3.37 17.29 15.93
C ARG A 124 -2.97 18.67 15.43
N GLN A 125 -1.68 19.01 15.43
CA GLN A 125 -1.20 20.28 14.90
C GLN A 125 -1.55 20.46 13.43
N LYS A 126 -1.35 19.42 12.61
CA LYS A 126 -1.75 19.44 11.20
C LYS A 126 -3.26 19.68 11.03
N VAL A 127 -4.09 19.09 11.89
CA VAL A 127 -5.54 19.33 11.89
C VAL A 127 -5.85 20.78 12.24
N MET A 128 -5.26 21.34 13.30
CA MET A 128 -5.46 22.73 13.70
C MET A 128 -5.05 23.70 12.59
N ASP A 129 -3.89 23.47 11.98
CA ASP A 129 -3.38 24.31 10.89
C ASP A 129 -4.30 24.24 9.66
N ALA A 130 -4.83 23.05 9.33
CA ALA A 130 -5.80 22.89 8.25
C ALA A 130 -7.12 23.60 8.55
N ILE A 131 -7.66 23.46 9.76
CA ILE A 131 -8.91 24.14 10.17
C ILE A 131 -8.76 25.65 10.12
N ARG A 132 -7.62 26.20 10.55
CA ARG A 132 -7.35 27.66 10.52
C ARG A 132 -7.36 28.25 9.10
N GLN A 133 -7.13 27.43 8.08
CA GLN A 133 -7.20 27.84 6.68
C GLN A 133 -8.63 27.87 6.13
N THR A 134 -9.60 27.29 6.85
CA THR A 134 -11.01 27.24 6.41
C THR A 134 -11.69 28.60 6.52
N GLU A 135 -12.66 28.83 5.65
CA GLU A 135 -13.46 30.07 5.68
C GLU A 135 -14.30 30.19 6.95
N GLU A 136 -14.79 29.07 7.50
CA GLU A 136 -15.51 29.09 8.76
C GLU A 136 -14.65 29.62 9.90
N TRP A 137 -13.42 29.11 10.04
CA TRP A 137 -12.51 29.57 11.08
C TRP A 137 -12.18 31.06 10.90
N ARG A 138 -11.87 31.51 9.66
CA ARG A 138 -11.58 32.91 9.35
C ARG A 138 -12.72 33.86 9.72
N ARG A 139 -13.97 33.48 9.45
CA ARG A 139 -15.15 34.27 9.85
C ARG A 139 -15.29 34.40 11.36
N LYS A 140 -14.85 33.39 12.13
CA LYS A 140 -14.91 33.38 13.60
C LYS A 140 -13.70 34.07 14.26
N HIS A 141 -12.61 34.27 13.52
CA HIS A 141 -11.35 34.87 13.98
C HIS A 141 -10.93 36.07 13.11
N PRO A 142 -11.74 37.13 13.07
CA PRO A 142 -11.36 38.33 12.33
C PRO A 142 -10.11 38.97 12.94
N GLY A 143 -9.05 39.11 12.14
CA GLY A 143 -7.81 39.77 12.55
C GLY A 143 -6.65 38.83 12.95
N SER A 144 -6.89 37.52 13.02
CA SER A 144 -5.82 36.52 13.15
C SER A 144 -5.23 36.25 11.76
N ARG A 145 -4.17 36.99 11.40
CA ARG A 145 -3.33 36.74 10.22
C ARG A 145 -1.94 36.30 10.65
#